data_AF-A0A8T2PUK4-F1
#
_entry.id   AF-A0A8T2PUK4-F1
#
_cell.length_a   1.000
_cell.length_b   1.000
_cell.length_c   1.000
_cell.angle_alpha   90.00
_cell.angle_beta   90.00
_cell.angle_gamma   90.00
#
_symmetry.space_group_name_H-M   'P 1'
#
loop_
_entity.id
_entity.type
_entity.pdbx_description
1 polymer ?
#
loop_
_entity_poly.entity_id
_entity_poly.type
_entity_poly.pdbx_seq_one_letter_code
_entity_poly.pdbx_strand_id
1 'polypeptide(L)'
;MDLKYQVLLPVATGALLFGIPYSISLVAQWMYGWPHKAGYKKYIEAGIAYGRRNNKLDLYYCSNTDQSGGDPTPVVLFVYGGAWGSGGRAIYCLLASQMAKELNAVV
;
A
#
# COMPACT_ATOMS: atom_id res chain seq x y z
N MET A 1 -9.97 -48.58 -15.97
CA MET A 1 -9.53 -47.71 -14.85
C MET A 1 -9.41 -46.30 -15.43
N ASP A 2 -10.32 -45.43 -15.01
CA ASP A 2 -10.72 -44.18 -15.66
C ASP A 2 -9.59 -43.17 -15.94
N LEU A 3 -9.50 -42.75 -17.21
CA LEU A 3 -8.63 -41.68 -17.73
C LEU A 3 -8.79 -40.36 -16.94
N LYS A 4 -9.96 -40.14 -16.33
CA LYS A 4 -10.27 -38.97 -15.49
C LYS A 4 -9.39 -38.92 -14.23
N TYR A 5 -9.04 -40.07 -13.64
CA TYR A 5 -8.22 -40.12 -12.42
C TYR A 5 -6.74 -39.82 -12.69
N GLN A 6 -6.21 -40.25 -13.84
CA GLN A 6 -4.79 -40.02 -14.17
C GLN A 6 -4.46 -38.57 -14.49
N VAL A 7 -5.43 -37.79 -14.97
CA VAL A 7 -5.26 -36.36 -15.25
C VAL A 7 -5.63 -35.50 -14.03
N LEU A 8 -6.61 -35.90 -13.20
CA LEU A 8 -6.99 -35.15 -12.00
C LEU A 8 -5.90 -35.13 -10.93
N LEU A 9 -5.18 -36.24 -10.72
CA LEU A 9 -4.14 -36.36 -9.69
C LEU A 9 -3.01 -35.32 -9.86
N PRO A 10 -2.32 -35.21 -11.00
CA PRO A 10 -1.26 -34.21 -11.18
C PRO A 10 -1.78 -32.77 -11.17
N VAL A 11 -3.00 -32.53 -11.67
CA VAL A 11 -3.63 -31.19 -11.65
C VAL A 11 -3.99 -30.78 -10.22
N ALA A 12 -4.54 -31.69 -9.41
CA ALA A 12 -4.84 -31.44 -8.01
C ALA A 12 -3.57 -31.23 -7.18
N THR A 13 -2.52 -32.02 -7.42
CA THR A 13 -1.22 -31.86 -6.74
C THR A 13 -0.57 -30.51 -7.06
N GLY A 14 -0.61 -30.04 -8.31
CA GLY A 14 -0.09 -28.73 -8.70
C GLY A 14 -0.83 -27.57 -8.04
N ALA A 15 -2.17 -27.63 -7.99
CA ALA A 15 -2.98 -26.61 -7.34
C ALA A 15 -2.75 -26.54 -5.82
N LEU A 16 -2.55 -27.69 -5.18
CA LEU A 16 -2.35 -27.79 -3.74
C LEU A 16 -0.95 -27.31 -3.31
N LEU A 17 0.08 -27.58 -4.11
CA LEU A 17 1.47 -27.21 -3.80
C LEU A 17 1.84 -25.77 -4.16
N PHE A 18 1.25 -25.20 -5.22
CA PHE A 18 1.61 -23.84 -5.67
C PHE A 18 0.47 -22.85 -5.50
N GLY A 19 -0.78 -23.25 -5.74
CA GLY A 19 -1.94 -22.36 -5.66
C GLY A 19 -2.25 -21.93 -4.23
N ILE A 20 -2.19 -22.86 -3.27
CA ILE A 20 -2.46 -22.58 -1.86
C ILE A 20 -1.43 -21.63 -1.25
N PRO A 21 -0.10 -21.90 -1.28
CA PRO A 21 0.87 -20.97 -0.71
C PRO A 21 0.86 -19.61 -1.41
N TYR A 22 0.65 -19.55 -2.73
CA TYR A 22 0.53 -18.28 -3.44
C TYR A 22 -0.70 -17.48 -3.00
N SER A 23 -1.85 -18.14 -2.83
CA SER A 23 -3.08 -17.50 -2.34
C SER A 23 -2.91 -17.00 -0.90
N ILE A 24 -2.21 -17.77 -0.05
CA ILE A 24 -1.88 -17.36 1.32
C ILE A 24 -0.94 -16.15 1.31
N SER A 25 0.07 -16.09 0.44
CA SER A 25 0.95 -14.92 0.31
C SER A 25 0.19 -13.66 -0.12
N LEU A 26 -0.78 -13.79 -1.02
CA LEU A 26 -1.66 -12.69 -1.45
C LEU A 26 -2.54 -12.17 -0.29
N VAL A 27 -3.17 -13.08 0.46
CA VAL A 27 -3.98 -12.73 1.62
C VAL A 27 -3.10 -12.16 2.75
N ALA A 28 -1.90 -12.69 2.95
CA ALA A 28 -0.94 -12.19 3.93
C ALA A 28 -0.43 -10.80 3.55
N GLN A 29 -0.09 -10.54 2.29
CA GLN A 29 0.25 -9.18 1.82
C GLN A 29 -0.91 -8.22 2.05
N TRP A 30 -2.15 -8.65 1.83
CA TRP A 30 -3.31 -7.80 2.07
C TRP A 30 -3.55 -7.53 3.57
N MET A 31 -3.44 -8.56 4.43
CA MET A 31 -3.64 -8.45 5.87
C MET A 31 -2.50 -7.73 6.60
N TYR A 32 -1.25 -8.00 6.23
CA TYR A 32 -0.06 -7.44 6.90
C TYR A 32 0.49 -6.19 6.22
N GLY A 33 0.23 -5.99 4.93
CA GLY A 33 0.70 -4.82 4.16
C GLY A 33 -0.19 -3.58 4.32
N TRP A 34 -1.39 -3.70 4.89
CA TRP A 34 -2.23 -2.54 5.17
C TRP A 34 -1.71 -1.76 6.39
N PRO A 35 -1.69 -0.41 6.37
CA PRO A 35 -1.16 0.43 7.43
C PRO A 35 -2.05 0.50 8.69
N HIS A 36 -2.70 -0.61 9.07
CA HIS A 36 -3.50 -0.69 10.30
C HIS A 36 -2.63 -0.88 11.57
N LYS A 37 -1.30 -0.91 11.45
CA LYS A 37 -0.45 -0.94 12.65
C LYS A 37 -0.46 0.44 13.32
N ALA A 38 -0.88 0.47 14.59
CA ALA A 38 -1.11 1.69 15.36
C ALA A 38 0.08 2.67 15.40
N GLY A 39 1.32 2.21 15.20
CA GLY A 39 2.52 3.05 15.15
C GLY A 39 2.65 3.94 13.90
N TYR A 40 1.97 3.62 12.80
CA TYR A 40 2.00 4.46 11.58
C TYR A 40 1.12 5.71 11.68
N LYS A 41 0.13 5.72 12.58
CA LYS A 41 -0.74 6.90 12.79
C LYS A 41 0.01 8.14 13.26
N LYS A 42 1.18 7.98 13.90
CA LYS A 42 1.99 9.11 14.36
C LYS A 42 2.62 9.88 13.18
N TYR A 43 2.80 9.23 12.03
CA TYR A 43 3.48 9.78 10.85
C TYR A 43 2.56 9.90 9.63
N ILE A 44 1.27 9.59 9.78
CA ILE A 44 0.30 9.58 8.67
C ILE A 44 -1.02 10.19 9.16
N GLU A 45 -1.34 11.37 8.66
CA GLU A 45 -2.68 11.95 8.77
C GLU A 45 -3.49 11.57 7.52
N ALA A 46 -4.13 10.41 7.59
CA ALA A 46 -4.93 9.87 6.50
C ALA A 46 -6.36 10.45 6.49
N GLY A 47 -6.88 10.72 5.31
CA GLY A 47 -8.30 11.00 5.09
C GLY A 47 -8.73 12.46 5.27
N ILE A 48 -7.81 13.40 5.15
CA ILE A 48 -8.09 14.84 5.20
C ILE A 48 -9.01 15.19 4.03
N ALA A 49 -10.23 15.63 4.33
CA ALA A 49 -11.19 15.99 3.31
C ALA A 49 -10.77 17.30 2.61
N TYR A 50 -10.80 17.32 1.28
CA TYR A 50 -10.52 18.51 0.50
C TYR A 50 -11.55 18.72 -0.61
N GLY A 51 -11.81 19.98 -0.95
CA GLY A 51 -12.69 20.36 -2.05
C GLY A 51 -14.13 19.87 -1.90
N ARG A 52 -14.74 19.46 -3.02
CA ARG A 52 -16.15 19.04 -3.14
C ARG A 52 -16.20 17.56 -3.56
N ARG A 53 -17.22 16.80 -3.14
CA ARG A 53 -17.40 15.34 -3.39
C ARG A 53 -16.58 14.35 -2.55
N ASN A 54 -16.30 14.66 -1.27
CA ASN A 54 -15.66 13.72 -0.34
C ASN A 54 -14.28 13.24 -0.82
N ASN A 55 -13.55 14.09 -1.55
CA ASN A 55 -12.16 13.83 -1.89
C ASN A 55 -11.31 13.87 -0.62
N LYS A 56 -10.35 12.97 -0.53
CA LYS A 56 -9.54 12.75 0.68
C LYS A 56 -8.07 12.67 0.31
N LEU A 57 -7.24 13.40 1.05
CA LEU A 57 -5.80 13.39 0.95
C LEU A 57 -5.23 12.66 2.18
N ASP A 58 -4.12 11.96 1.98
CA ASP A 58 -3.35 11.35 3.07
C ASP A 58 -2.02 12.11 3.14
N LEU A 59 -1.64 12.58 4.33
CA LEU A 59 -0.42 13.35 4.56
C LEU A 59 0.60 12.48 5.29
N TYR A 60 1.81 12.38 4.74
CA TYR A 60 2.90 11.54 5.25
C TYR A 60 4.03 12.43 5.79
N TYR A 61 4.31 12.31 7.08
CA TYR A 61 5.38 13.04 7.74
C TYR A 61 6.68 12.25 7.70
N CYS A 62 7.80 12.97 7.54
CA CYS A 62 9.12 12.38 7.75
C CYS A 62 9.34 12.17 9.26
N SER A 63 9.82 10.99 9.66
CA SER A 63 10.06 10.65 11.08
C SER A 63 11.11 11.52 11.76
N ASN A 64 11.85 12.36 11.02
CA ASN A 64 12.89 13.26 11.52
C ASN A 64 12.37 14.67 11.87
N THR A 65 11.05 14.86 12.03
CA THR A 65 10.46 16.18 12.36
C THR A 65 10.69 16.59 13.83
N ASP A 66 11.80 16.14 14.43
CA ASP A 66 12.29 16.63 15.69
C ASP A 66 13.57 17.41 15.37
N GLN A 67 13.45 18.74 15.27
CA GLN A 67 14.54 19.73 15.26
C GLN A 67 15.29 19.91 13.93
N SER A 68 14.80 20.84 13.10
CA SER A 68 15.72 21.68 12.33
C SER A 68 15.20 23.11 12.36
N GLY A 69 16.01 24.02 12.91
CA GLY A 69 15.66 25.42 13.05
C GLY A 69 15.52 26.09 11.69
N GLY A 70 14.46 26.88 11.52
CA GLY A 70 14.37 27.96 10.54
C GLY A 70 14.12 27.59 9.07
N ASP A 71 14.43 26.37 8.63
CA ASP A 71 14.30 26.01 7.20
C ASP A 71 12.91 25.46 6.87
N PRO A 72 12.27 25.94 5.77
CA PRO A 72 10.94 25.47 5.38
C PRO A 72 10.99 24.00 4.95
N THR A 73 10.19 23.17 5.61
CA THR A 73 10.07 21.75 5.27
C THR A 73 9.50 21.61 3.85
N PRO A 74 10.18 20.90 2.93
CA PRO A 74 9.68 20.71 1.58
C PRO A 74 8.38 19.89 1.60
N VAL A 75 7.42 20.29 0.77
CA VAL A 75 6.11 19.63 0.61
C VAL A 75 5.99 19.09 -0.81
N VAL A 76 5.64 17.81 -0.95
CA VAL A 76 5.53 17.11 -2.23
C VAL A 76 4.11 16.65 -2.43
N LEU A 77 3.38 17.27 -3.37
CA LEU A 77 2.04 16.80 -3.72
C LEU A 77 2.14 15.61 -4.69
N PHE A 78 1.86 14.41 -4.21
CA PHE A 78 1.79 13.22 -5.05
C PHE A 78 0.39 12.96 -5.60
N VAL A 79 0.25 12.98 -6.93
CA VAL A 79 -0.99 12.64 -7.64
C VAL A 79 -0.82 11.28 -8.32
N TYR A 80 -1.64 10.31 -7.93
CA TYR A 80 -1.56 8.96 -8.47
C TYR A 80 -2.22 8.86 -9.87
N GLY A 81 -1.71 7.92 -10.67
CA GLY A 81 -2.24 7.61 -12.00
C GLY A 81 -3.30 6.49 -11.99
N GLY A 82 -3.53 5.89 -13.15
CA GLY A 82 -4.56 4.85 -13.35
C GLY A 82 -5.54 5.16 -14.48
N ALA A 83 -5.09 5.95 -15.46
CA ALA A 83 -5.84 6.32 -16.66
C ALA A 83 -7.22 6.92 -16.35
N TRP A 84 -7.36 7.64 -15.22
CA TRP A 84 -8.60 8.29 -14.77
C TRP A 84 -9.80 7.35 -14.50
N GLY A 85 -9.64 6.04 -14.69
CA GLY A 85 -10.68 5.03 -14.47
C GLY A 85 -10.32 3.99 -13.40
N SER A 86 -9.11 4.06 -12.86
CA SER A 86 -8.59 3.12 -11.86
C SER A 86 -7.58 3.82 -10.95
N GLY A 87 -7.14 3.11 -9.91
CA GLY A 87 -6.21 3.63 -8.92
C GLY A 87 -6.90 4.10 -7.64
N GLY A 88 -6.12 4.24 -6.58
CA GLY A 88 -6.61 4.69 -5.29
C GLY A 88 -5.45 5.01 -4.35
N ARG A 89 -5.66 5.98 -3.46
CA ARG A 89 -4.62 6.49 -2.56
C ARG A 89 -3.91 5.39 -1.74
N ALA A 90 -4.65 4.37 -1.31
CA ALA A 90 -4.10 3.27 -0.51
C ALA A 90 -3.06 2.42 -1.26
N ILE A 91 -3.17 2.32 -2.60
CA ILE A 91 -2.24 1.54 -3.43
C ILE A 91 -0.83 2.15 -3.39
N TYR A 92 -0.74 3.47 -3.26
CA TYR A 92 0.51 4.22 -3.33
C TYR A 92 1.09 4.60 -1.96
N CYS A 93 0.48 4.13 -0.87
CA CYS A 93 0.87 4.47 0.50
C CYS A 93 2.35 4.14 0.80
N LEU A 94 2.86 3.01 0.29
CA LEU A 94 4.25 2.59 0.49
C LEU A 94 5.23 3.50 -0.26
N LEU A 95 4.87 3.90 -1.49
CA LEU A 95 5.67 4.82 -2.30
C LEU A 95 5.74 6.20 -1.65
N ALA A 96 4.59 6.73 -1.21
CA ALA A 96 4.52 8.00 -0.48
C ALA A 96 5.39 7.98 0.79
N SER A 97 5.35 6.87 1.54
CA SER A 97 6.17 6.70 2.73
C SER A 97 7.67 6.66 2.42
N GLN A 98 8.07 6.07 1.29
CA GLN A 98 9.47 6.06 0.87
C GLN A 98 9.93 7.46 0.43
N MET A 99 9.11 8.17 -0.34
CA MET A 99 9.40 9.55 -0.77
C MET A 99 9.57 10.48 0.42
N ALA A 100 8.69 10.40 1.43
CA ALA A 100 8.79 11.23 2.63
C ALA A 100 10.14 11.03 3.36
N LYS A 101 10.64 9.79 3.40
CA LYS A 101 11.92 9.45 4.04
C LYS A 101 13.13 9.91 3.23
N GLU A 102 13.17 9.57 1.94
CA GLU A 102 14.30 9.87 1.06
C GLU A 102 14.44 11.37 0.81
N LEU A 103 13.32 12.08 0.66
CA LEU A 103 13.32 13.52 0.38
C LEU A 103 13.35 14.38 1.64
N ASN A 104 13.27 13.77 2.84
CA ASN A 104 13.07 14.47 4.11
C ASN A 104 11.95 15.52 4.01
N ALA A 105 10.85 15.12 3.39
CA ALA A 105 9.76 16.00 2.98
C ALA A 105 8.42 15.49 3.51
N VAL A 106 7.44 16.39 3.58
CA VAL A 106 6.04 16.01 3.79
C VAL A 106 5.43 15.70 2.44
N VAL A 107 4.79 14.53 2.30
CA VAL A 107 4.19 14.04 1.04
C VAL A 107 2.68 13.91 1.16
#